data_AF-N9MFK6-F1
#
_entry.id   AF-N9MFK6-F1
#
_cell.length_a   1.000
_cell.length_b   1.000
_cell.length_c   1.000
_cell.angle_alpha   90.00
_cell.angle_beta   90.00
_cell.angle_gamma   90.00
#
_symmetry.space_group_name_H-M   'P 1'
#
loop_
_entity.id
_entity.type
_entity.pdbx_description
1 polymer ?
#
loop_
_entity_poly.entity_id
_entity_poly.type
_entity_poly.pdbx_seq_one_letter_code
_entity_poly.pdbx_strand_id
1 'polypeptide(L)'
;MNPQKISKYYYHNYVLFAFFLLTISALFAIFSLDFTPTDHVKICAFILAIVMYLVILIYFYMLHRQGEWVIPRTWKNAKKKPKFYFLLLLPLFAILICYLNLVFYPPLLHTLVFGTPSVVTVETSAVKEQTYKHGVSYFLDTAYDGSGIFRLSSNEYEHYKNQVLQIKLSVIQGQFGTYIKKIESIQIVKATQNK
;
A
#
# COMPACT_ATOMS: atom_id res chain seq x y z
N MET A 1 -24.64 -37.40 -18.77
CA MET A 1 -24.14 -36.27 -17.94
C MET A 1 -23.91 -35.10 -18.89
N ASN A 2 -24.79 -34.09 -18.86
CA ASN A 2 -24.69 -32.96 -19.79
C ASN A 2 -23.56 -32.04 -19.31
N PRO A 3 -22.53 -31.70 -20.12
CA PRO A 3 -21.49 -30.78 -19.69
C PRO A 3 -22.16 -29.42 -19.43
N GLN A 4 -22.13 -28.96 -18.18
CA GLN A 4 -22.56 -27.61 -17.85
C GLN A 4 -21.75 -26.64 -18.71
N LYS A 5 -22.42 -25.98 -19.67
CA LYS A 5 -21.83 -24.91 -20.47
C LYS A 5 -21.44 -23.79 -19.50
N ILE A 6 -20.17 -23.77 -19.10
CA ILE A 6 -19.58 -22.67 -18.33
C ILE A 6 -19.81 -21.40 -19.15
N SER A 7 -20.73 -20.55 -18.69
CA SER A 7 -20.98 -19.25 -19.28
C SER A 7 -19.67 -18.46 -19.32
N LYS A 8 -19.43 -17.70 -20.39
CA LYS A 8 -18.27 -16.80 -20.55
C LYS A 8 -18.05 -15.85 -19.37
N TYR A 9 -19.07 -15.67 -18.52
CA TYR A 9 -19.06 -14.80 -17.35
C TYR A 9 -18.93 -15.54 -16.00
N TYR A 10 -18.84 -16.88 -15.99
CA TYR A 10 -18.80 -17.67 -14.75
C TYR A 10 -17.65 -17.24 -13.82
N TYR A 11 -16.47 -16.97 -14.39
CA TYR A 11 -15.29 -16.55 -13.63
C TYR A 11 -15.26 -15.06 -13.29
N HIS A 12 -16.15 -14.24 -13.88
CA HIS A 12 -16.10 -12.79 -13.73
C HIS A 12 -16.37 -12.36 -12.28
N ASN A 13 -17.32 -13.00 -11.62
CA ASN A 13 -17.64 -12.72 -10.21
C ASN A 13 -16.47 -13.06 -9.28
N TYR A 14 -15.74 -14.14 -9.55
CA TYR A 14 -14.55 -14.51 -8.78
C TYR A 14 -13.42 -13.49 -8.96
N VAL A 15 -13.20 -12.99 -10.19
CA VAL A 15 -12.20 -11.95 -10.47
C VAL A 15 -12.56 -10.64 -9.76
N LEU A 16 -13.82 -10.22 -9.81
CA LEU A 16 -14.29 -9.02 -9.10
C LEU A 16 -14.16 -9.17 -7.58
N PHE A 17 -14.50 -10.35 -7.05
CA PHE A 17 -14.35 -10.65 -5.62
C PHE A 17 -12.88 -10.63 -5.18
N ALA A 18 -11.99 -11.25 -5.95
CA ALA A 18 -10.55 -11.23 -5.67
C ALA A 18 -9.99 -9.80 -5.72
N PHE A 19 -10.40 -9.01 -6.71
CA PHE A 19 -10.01 -7.60 -6.82
C PHE A 19 -10.48 -6.77 -5.61
N PHE A 20 -11.72 -6.99 -5.17
CA PHE A 20 -12.27 -6.35 -3.97
C PHE A 20 -11.46 -6.70 -2.72
N LEU A 21 -11.15 -7.99 -2.51
CA LEU A 21 -10.31 -8.43 -1.39
C LEU A 21 -8.90 -7.82 -1.45
N LEU A 22 -8.26 -7.80 -2.63
CA LEU A 22 -6.95 -7.18 -2.81
C LEU A 22 -6.98 -5.68 -2.51
N THR A 23 -8.09 -4.99 -2.82
CA THR A 23 -8.26 -3.57 -2.51
C THR A 23 -8.34 -3.34 -1.00
N ILE A 24 -9.16 -4.13 -0.29
CA ILE A 24 -9.25 -4.06 1.18
C ILE A 24 -7.88 -4.34 1.81
N SER A 25 -7.19 -5.37 1.32
CA SER A 25 -5.86 -5.75 1.74
C SER A 25 -4.84 -4.61 1.54
N ALA A 26 -4.82 -3.99 0.36
CA ALA A 26 -3.95 -2.84 0.09
C ALA A 26 -4.21 -1.66 1.04
N LEU A 27 -5.47 -1.35 1.31
CA LEU A 27 -5.85 -0.28 2.23
C LEU A 27 -5.42 -0.61 3.67
N PHE A 28 -5.64 -1.84 4.12
CA PHE A 28 -5.19 -2.30 5.42
C PHE A 28 -3.67 -2.18 5.54
N ALA A 29 -2.93 -2.53 4.48
CA ALA A 29 -1.48 -2.43 4.48
C ALA A 29 -0.98 -0.99 4.67
N ILE A 30 -1.60 -0.01 4.01
CA ILE A 30 -1.21 1.40 4.13
C ILE A 30 -1.52 1.96 5.52
N PHE A 31 -2.68 1.63 6.10
CA PHE A 31 -3.16 2.30 7.31
C PHE A 31 -2.84 1.59 8.62
N SER A 32 -2.59 0.27 8.57
CA SER A 32 -2.54 -0.57 9.77
C SER A 32 -1.25 -1.36 9.92
N LEU A 33 -0.41 -1.47 8.89
CA LEU A 33 0.86 -2.20 9.01
C LEU A 33 1.99 -1.26 9.37
N ASP A 34 2.60 -1.52 10.53
CA ASP A 34 3.81 -0.84 10.99
C ASP A 34 5.06 -1.47 10.36
N PHE A 35 5.06 -1.59 9.03
CA PHE A 35 6.13 -2.20 8.25
C PHE A 35 6.70 -1.21 7.24
N THR A 36 8.00 -0.98 7.31
CA THR A 36 8.72 -0.14 6.36
C THR A 36 9.53 -1.03 5.40
N PRO A 37 9.08 -1.18 4.14
CA PRO A 37 9.82 -1.93 3.12
C PRO A 37 11.08 -1.17 2.69
N THR A 38 12.13 -1.90 2.31
CA THR A 38 13.34 -1.29 1.73
C THR A 38 13.06 -0.73 0.33
N ASP A 39 13.87 0.23 -0.12
CA ASP A 39 13.68 0.83 -1.45
C ASP A 39 13.85 -0.19 -2.58
N HIS A 40 14.73 -1.19 -2.40
CA HIS A 40 14.87 -2.31 -3.33
C HIS A 40 13.56 -3.07 -3.50
N VAL A 41 12.82 -3.32 -2.42
CA VAL A 41 11.52 -4.01 -2.47
C VAL A 41 10.48 -3.15 -3.20
N LYS A 42 10.43 -1.84 -2.92
CA LYS A 42 9.55 -0.91 -3.62
C LYS A 42 9.80 -0.95 -5.13
N ILE A 43 11.06 -0.87 -5.55
CA ILE A 43 11.44 -0.92 -6.98
C ILE A 43 11.06 -2.27 -7.61
N CYS A 44 11.41 -3.39 -6.96
CA CYS A 44 11.09 -4.73 -7.47
C CYS A 44 9.58 -4.96 -7.59
N ALA A 45 8.79 -4.57 -6.58
CA ALA A 45 7.34 -4.70 -6.62
C ALA A 45 6.71 -3.84 -7.73
N PHE A 46 7.26 -2.65 -7.99
CA PHE A 46 6.81 -1.80 -9.08
C PHE A 46 7.06 -2.43 -10.46
N ILE A 47 8.26 -2.99 -10.67
CA ILE A 47 8.59 -3.74 -11.89
C ILE A 47 7.64 -4.92 -12.08
N LEU A 48 7.41 -5.73 -11.04
CA LEU A 48 6.48 -6.86 -11.09
C LEU A 48 5.05 -6.42 -11.42
N ALA A 49 4.58 -5.32 -10.84
CA ALA A 49 3.25 -4.77 -11.11
C ALA A 49 3.10 -4.33 -12.58
N ILE A 50 4.14 -3.72 -13.17
CA ILE A 50 4.17 -3.37 -14.60
C ILE A 50 4.16 -4.62 -15.48
N VAL A 51 4.94 -5.64 -15.15
CA VAL A 51 4.97 -6.89 -15.93
C VAL A 51 3.59 -7.56 -15.93
N MET A 52 2.93 -7.64 -14.77
CA MET A 52 1.56 -8.17 -14.67
C MET A 52 0.59 -7.36 -15.53
N TYR A 53 0.74 -6.04 -15.58
CA TYR A 53 -0.08 -5.19 -16.43
C TYR A 53 0.11 -5.47 -17.92
N LEU A 54 1.35 -5.61 -18.38
CA LEU A 54 1.62 -5.96 -19.78
C LEU A 54 0.99 -7.30 -20.14
N VAL A 55 1.03 -8.29 -19.24
CA VAL A 55 0.34 -9.57 -19.43
C VAL A 55 -1.18 -9.39 -19.57
N ILE A 56 -1.80 -8.57 -18.71
CA ILE A 56 -3.24 -8.26 -18.79
C ILE A 56 -3.58 -7.57 -20.12
N LEU A 57 -2.77 -6.61 -20.56
CA LEU A 57 -2.97 -5.94 -21.85
C LEU A 57 -2.86 -6.92 -23.02
N ILE A 58 -1.85 -7.80 -23.01
CA ILE A 58 -1.67 -8.83 -24.04
C ILE A 58 -2.89 -9.76 -24.07
N TYR A 59 -3.39 -10.17 -22.90
CA TYR A 59 -4.60 -10.99 -22.80
C TYR A 59 -5.82 -10.31 -23.46
N PHE A 60 -6.08 -9.05 -23.14
CA PHE A 60 -7.18 -8.30 -23.78
C PHE A 60 -6.96 -8.07 -25.28
N TYR A 61 -5.71 -7.87 -25.70
CA TYR A 61 -5.36 -7.76 -27.11
C TYR A 61 -5.64 -9.07 -27.87
N MET A 62 -5.32 -10.23 -27.28
CA MET A 62 -5.66 -11.52 -27.90
C MET A 62 -7.18 -11.72 -28.01
N LEU A 63 -7.93 -11.41 -26.95
CA LEU A 63 -9.40 -11.48 -26.98
C LEU A 63 -10.02 -10.57 -28.04
N HIS A 64 -9.45 -9.38 -28.25
CA HIS A 64 -9.85 -8.49 -29.32
C HIS A 64 -9.59 -9.11 -30.69
N ARG A 65 -8.39 -9.66 -30.90
CA ARG A 65 -8.00 -10.31 -32.17
C ARG A 65 -8.89 -11.50 -32.51
N GLN A 66 -9.36 -12.23 -31.51
CA GLN A 66 -10.27 -13.39 -31.68
C GLN A 66 -11.74 -12.98 -31.89
N GLY A 67 -12.08 -11.68 -31.93
CA GLY A 67 -13.47 -11.19 -32.04
C GLY A 67 -14.31 -11.46 -30.79
N GLU A 68 -13.69 -12.04 -29.76
CA GLU A 68 -14.29 -12.40 -28.49
C GLU A 68 -14.55 -11.19 -27.58
N TRP A 69 -13.94 -10.07 -27.92
CA TRP A 69 -14.09 -8.81 -27.22
C TRP A 69 -14.17 -7.64 -28.22
N VAL A 70 -15.22 -6.81 -28.11
CA VAL A 70 -15.50 -5.70 -29.04
C VAL A 70 -15.56 -4.39 -28.26
N ILE A 71 -14.67 -3.46 -28.61
CA ILE A 71 -14.60 -2.12 -28.00
C ILE A 71 -15.77 -1.26 -28.52
N PRO A 72 -16.68 -0.76 -27.66
CA PRO A 72 -17.78 0.07 -28.11
C PRO A 72 -17.28 1.46 -28.53
N ARG A 73 -17.51 1.83 -29.79
CA ARG A 73 -17.05 3.10 -30.39
C ARG A 73 -17.95 4.32 -30.08
N THR A 74 -19.17 4.13 -29.56
CA THR A 74 -20.17 5.21 -29.36
C THR A 74 -21.05 5.05 -28.12
N TRP A 75 -21.47 6.17 -27.51
CA TRP A 75 -22.22 6.23 -26.23
C TRP A 75 -23.57 5.49 -26.24
N LYS A 76 -24.29 5.45 -27.36
CA LYS A 76 -25.60 4.76 -27.48
C LYS A 76 -25.52 3.24 -27.24
N ASN A 77 -24.36 2.62 -27.48
CA ASN A 77 -24.17 1.16 -27.35
C ASN A 77 -23.48 0.73 -26.04
N ALA A 78 -23.15 1.68 -25.15
CA ALA A 78 -22.41 1.43 -23.92
C ALA A 78 -23.19 0.63 -22.85
N LYS A 79 -24.53 0.55 -22.98
CA LYS A 79 -25.37 -0.26 -22.08
C LYS A 79 -25.15 -1.77 -22.21
N LYS A 80 -24.48 -2.26 -23.26
CA LYS A 80 -24.32 -3.71 -23.55
C LYS A 80 -22.89 -4.26 -23.47
N LYS A 81 -21.83 -3.42 -23.45
CA LYS A 81 -20.42 -3.87 -23.46
C LYS A 81 -19.49 -2.89 -22.71
N PRO A 82 -18.41 -3.36 -22.05
CA PRO A 82 -17.50 -2.51 -21.28
C PRO A 82 -16.76 -1.50 -22.18
N LYS A 83 -16.65 -0.23 -21.74
CA LYS A 83 -16.05 0.90 -22.49
C LYS A 83 -14.51 0.78 -22.62
N PHE A 84 -13.93 1.41 -23.64
CA PHE A 84 -12.46 1.49 -23.83
C PHE A 84 -11.71 2.07 -22.62
N TYR A 85 -12.25 3.10 -21.97
CA TYR A 85 -11.61 3.69 -20.79
C TYR A 85 -11.56 2.74 -19.58
N PHE A 86 -12.52 1.81 -19.46
CA PHE A 86 -12.43 0.73 -18.47
C PHE A 86 -11.23 -0.19 -18.76
N LEU A 87 -10.77 -0.29 -20.01
CA LEU A 87 -9.59 -1.07 -20.38
C LEU A 87 -8.27 -0.41 -19.96
N LEU A 88 -8.27 0.89 -19.64
CA LEU A 88 -7.06 1.61 -19.24
C LEU A 88 -7.09 1.97 -17.75
N LEU A 89 -8.23 2.46 -17.24
CA LEU A 89 -8.37 2.84 -15.83
C LEU A 89 -8.42 1.63 -14.90
N LEU A 90 -9.20 0.59 -15.22
CA LEU A 90 -9.29 -0.60 -14.38
C LEU A 90 -7.91 -1.25 -14.15
N PRO A 91 -7.10 -1.50 -15.19
CA PRO A 91 -5.80 -2.08 -14.95
C PRO A 91 -4.81 -1.10 -14.33
N LEU A 92 -4.95 0.23 -14.52
CA LEU A 92 -4.15 1.20 -13.77
C LEU A 92 -4.40 1.08 -12.25
N PHE A 93 -5.67 1.00 -11.84
CA PHE A 93 -6.02 0.75 -10.43
C PHE A 93 -5.55 -0.64 -9.99
N ALA A 94 -5.63 -1.65 -10.85
CA ALA A 94 -5.12 -2.99 -10.55
C ALA A 94 -3.61 -2.99 -10.31
N ILE A 95 -2.82 -2.26 -11.10
CA ILE A 95 -1.37 -2.10 -10.88
C ILE A 95 -1.11 -1.51 -9.50
N LEU A 96 -1.81 -0.43 -9.15
CA LEU A 96 -1.62 0.22 -7.85
C LEU A 96 -1.95 -0.73 -6.70
N ILE A 97 -3.08 -1.42 -6.77
CA ILE A 97 -3.51 -2.39 -5.75
C ILE A 97 -2.51 -3.56 -5.66
N CYS A 98 -2.09 -4.12 -6.79
CA CYS A 98 -1.11 -5.19 -6.83
C CYS A 98 0.24 -4.76 -6.29
N TYR A 99 0.72 -3.58 -6.69
CA TYR A 99 1.95 -2.97 -6.20
C TYR A 99 1.92 -2.87 -4.67
N LEU A 100 0.88 -2.29 -4.10
CA LEU A 100 0.74 -2.16 -2.65
C LEU A 100 0.76 -3.52 -1.96
N ASN A 101 0.00 -4.51 -2.45
CA ASN A 101 0.02 -5.84 -1.86
C ASN A 101 1.42 -6.51 -1.93
N LEU A 102 2.14 -6.35 -3.04
CA LEU A 102 3.48 -6.91 -3.24
C LEU A 102 4.55 -6.21 -2.40
N VAL A 103 4.43 -4.91 -2.19
CA VAL A 103 5.37 -4.11 -1.38
C VAL A 103 5.28 -4.48 0.10
N PHE A 104 4.07 -4.77 0.60
CA PHE A 104 3.87 -5.00 2.02
C PHE A 104 3.88 -6.48 2.40
N TYR A 105 3.02 -7.32 1.82
CA TYR A 105 2.72 -8.63 2.42
C TYR A 105 3.85 -9.67 2.31
N PRO A 106 4.38 -10.03 1.11
CA PRO A 106 5.47 -11.00 1.04
C PRO A 106 6.73 -10.54 1.80
N PRO A 107 7.18 -9.26 1.68
CA PRO A 107 8.30 -8.72 2.45
C PRO A 107 8.07 -8.78 3.96
N LEU A 108 6.88 -8.39 4.43
CA LEU A 108 6.52 -8.46 5.84
C LEU A 108 6.58 -9.90 6.35
N LEU A 109 5.95 -10.84 5.64
CA LEU A 109 5.90 -12.24 6.04
C LEU A 109 7.32 -12.83 6.13
N HIS A 110 8.16 -12.52 5.15
CA HIS A 110 9.58 -12.88 5.20
C HIS A 110 10.30 -12.26 6.40
N THR A 111 10.14 -10.96 6.65
CA THR A 111 10.76 -10.28 7.80
C THR A 111 10.27 -10.85 9.12
N LEU A 112 9.00 -11.21 9.26
CA LEU A 112 8.47 -11.82 10.49
C LEU A 112 9.03 -13.21 10.76
N VAL A 113 9.28 -14.01 9.71
CA VAL A 113 9.77 -15.38 9.83
C VAL A 113 11.29 -15.44 10.00
N PHE A 114 12.03 -14.65 9.23
CA PHE A 114 13.50 -14.74 9.13
C PHE A 114 14.25 -13.52 9.68
N GLY A 115 13.54 -12.46 10.06
CA GLY A 115 14.16 -11.25 10.57
C GLY A 115 14.70 -11.41 12.00
N THR A 116 15.61 -10.52 12.36
CA THR A 116 16.24 -10.48 13.68
C THR A 116 15.53 -9.45 14.56
N PRO A 117 15.01 -9.85 15.74
CA PRO A 117 14.52 -8.90 16.72
C PRO A 117 15.66 -8.01 17.22
N SER A 118 15.47 -6.70 17.20
CA SER A 118 16.44 -5.75 17.71
C SER A 118 15.76 -4.55 18.35
N VAL A 119 16.56 -3.78 19.07
CA VAL A 119 16.13 -2.54 19.70
C VAL A 119 16.94 -1.42 19.08
N VAL A 120 16.25 -0.47 18.46
CA VAL A 120 16.87 0.66 17.76
C VAL A 120 16.46 1.96 18.44
N THR A 121 17.37 2.91 18.46
CA THR A 121 17.12 4.24 19.03
C THR A 121 17.22 5.26 17.92
N VAL A 122 16.19 6.10 17.77
CA VAL A 122 16.07 7.07 16.68
C VAL A 122 15.79 8.44 17.25
N GLU A 123 16.50 9.45 16.76
CA GLU A 123 16.17 10.84 17.06
C GLU A 123 15.05 11.31 16.14
N THR A 124 14.07 12.02 16.69
CA THR A 124 12.87 12.45 15.99
C THR A 124 12.36 13.77 16.55
N SER A 125 11.40 14.38 15.86
CA SER A 125 10.69 15.57 16.33
C SER A 125 9.19 15.43 16.07
N ALA A 126 8.38 16.14 16.84
CA ALA A 126 6.94 16.17 16.62
C ALA A 126 6.61 17.14 15.49
N VAL A 127 5.98 16.63 14.43
CA VAL A 127 5.58 17.41 13.25
C VAL A 127 4.07 17.51 13.13
N LYS A 128 3.62 18.61 12.53
CA LYS A 128 2.22 18.89 12.23
C LYS A 128 2.05 18.91 10.72
N GLU A 129 1.15 18.08 10.23
CA GLU A 129 0.81 18.00 8.81
C GLU A 129 -0.63 18.46 8.59
N GLN A 130 -0.82 19.35 7.61
CA GLN A 130 -2.15 19.78 7.19
C GLN A 130 -2.75 18.76 6.22
N THR A 131 -3.86 18.15 6.63
CA THR A 131 -4.64 17.25 5.78
C THR A 131 -5.64 18.01 4.91
N TYR A 132 -5.99 17.43 3.76
CA TYR A 132 -6.93 18.03 2.81
C TYR A 132 -8.28 18.34 3.48
N LYS A 133 -8.78 19.58 3.31
CA LYS A 133 -9.96 20.18 3.99
C LYS A 133 -9.76 20.53 5.48
N HIS A 134 -8.66 21.19 5.83
CA HIS A 134 -8.40 21.77 7.17
C HIS A 134 -8.24 20.72 8.29
N GLY A 135 -8.04 19.45 7.96
CA GLY A 135 -7.60 18.46 8.93
C GLY A 135 -6.20 18.78 9.42
N VAL A 136 -5.91 18.46 10.67
CA VAL A 136 -4.55 18.49 11.20
C VAL A 136 -4.23 17.11 11.74
N SER A 137 -3.09 16.58 11.34
CA SER A 137 -2.55 15.33 11.84
C SER A 137 -1.16 15.57 12.42
N TYR A 138 -0.88 14.91 13.54
CA TYR A 138 0.37 15.06 14.28
C TYR A 138 1.10 13.72 14.30
N PHE A 139 2.41 13.76 14.08
CA PHE A 139 3.22 12.55 14.00
C PHE A 139 4.63 12.80 14.55
N LEU A 140 5.33 11.72 14.88
CA LEU A 140 6.79 11.73 15.05
C LEU A 140 7.44 11.58 13.67
N ASP A 141 8.33 12.51 13.32
CA ASP A 141 9.09 12.48 12.08
C ASP A 141 10.23 11.45 12.17
N THR A 142 9.99 10.25 11.65
CA THR A 142 10.93 9.13 11.73
C THR A 142 11.25 8.62 10.34
N ALA A 143 12.42 7.97 10.19
CA ALA A 143 12.80 7.30 8.94
C ALA A 143 11.88 6.10 8.57
N TYR A 144 10.94 5.74 9.44
CA TYR A 144 9.97 4.70 9.21
C TYR A 144 8.66 5.33 8.72
N ASP A 145 8.65 5.73 7.46
CA ASP A 145 7.55 6.46 6.81
C ASP A 145 6.16 5.88 7.11
N GLY A 146 5.23 6.76 7.48
CA GLY A 146 3.78 6.53 7.36
C GLY A 146 3.15 5.50 8.30
N SER A 147 3.92 4.90 9.23
CA SER A 147 3.37 3.93 10.18
C SER A 147 2.45 4.61 11.20
N GLY A 148 1.26 4.03 11.38
CA GLY A 148 0.24 4.56 12.29
C GLY A 148 0.69 4.64 13.74
N ILE A 149 1.69 3.82 14.13
CA ILE A 149 2.25 3.81 15.48
C ILE A 149 2.90 5.14 15.90
N PHE A 150 3.31 5.97 14.94
CA PHE A 150 3.96 7.27 15.21
C PHE A 150 2.97 8.43 15.28
N ARG A 151 1.68 8.17 15.11
CA ARG A 151 0.64 9.19 15.20
C ARG A 151 0.48 9.68 16.64
N LEU A 152 0.47 10.99 16.79
CA LEU A 152 0.28 11.68 18.06
C LEU A 152 -1.13 12.22 18.18
N SER A 153 -1.66 12.24 19.40
CA SER A 153 -2.78 13.10 19.76
C SER A 153 -2.35 14.57 19.81
N SER A 154 -3.33 15.47 19.81
CA SER A 154 -3.04 16.92 19.93
C SER A 154 -2.31 17.25 21.24
N ASN A 155 -2.61 16.54 22.33
CA ASN A 155 -1.98 16.79 23.64
C ASN A 155 -0.52 16.33 23.64
N GLU A 156 -0.23 15.17 23.04
CA GLU A 156 1.14 14.66 22.91
C GLU A 156 1.96 15.56 21.99
N TYR A 157 1.40 16.04 20.89
CA TYR A 157 2.05 17.02 20.03
C TYR A 157 2.41 18.29 20.80
N GLU A 158 1.48 18.85 21.57
CA GLU A 158 1.72 20.06 22.35
C GLU A 158 2.78 19.85 23.44
N HIS A 159 2.87 18.64 23.99
CA HIS A 159 3.91 18.28 24.97
C HIS A 159 5.31 18.18 24.34
N TYR A 160 5.39 17.65 23.12
CA TYR A 160 6.64 17.34 22.44
C TYR A 160 7.11 18.38 21.41
N LYS A 161 6.25 19.33 21.03
CA LYS A 161 6.62 20.35 20.04
C LYS A 161 7.85 21.14 20.50
N ASN A 162 8.67 21.55 19.53
CA ASN A 162 9.91 22.30 19.76
C ASN A 162 10.92 21.56 20.66
N GLN A 163 10.92 20.24 20.66
CA GLN A 163 11.87 19.41 21.37
C GLN A 163 12.47 18.37 20.43
N VAL A 164 13.72 18.00 20.69
CA VAL A 164 14.35 16.81 20.11
C VAL A 164 14.00 15.62 20.99
N LEU A 165 13.36 14.63 20.38
CA LEU A 165 12.97 13.40 21.03
C LEU A 165 13.91 12.27 20.63
N GLN A 166 14.09 11.32 21.53
CA GLN A 166 14.75 10.06 21.27
C GLN A 166 13.78 8.93 21.57
N ILE A 167 13.43 8.18 20.54
CA ILE A 167 12.51 7.06 20.63
C ILE A 167 13.28 5.76 20.59
N LYS A 168 12.94 4.86 21.53
CA LYS A 168 13.48 3.51 21.58
C LYS A 168 12.42 2.57 21.02
N LEU A 169 12.74 1.87 19.94
CA LEU A 169 11.82 1.01 19.20
C LEU A 169 12.24 -0.45 19.32
N SER A 170 11.27 -1.31 19.58
CA SER A 170 11.43 -2.75 19.41
C SER A 170 11.02 -3.09 17.97
N VAL A 171 11.94 -3.65 17.20
CA VAL A 171 11.74 -3.93 15.78
C VAL A 171 12.10 -5.38 15.45
N ILE A 172 11.63 -5.87 14.31
CA ILE A 172 12.21 -7.01 13.61
C ILE A 172 12.83 -6.47 12.32
N GLN A 173 14.15 -6.57 12.20
CA GLN A 173 14.89 -6.17 11.01
C GLN A 173 15.04 -7.37 10.08
N GLY A 174 14.61 -7.22 8.84
CA GLY A 174 14.79 -8.22 7.80
C GLY A 174 15.44 -7.62 6.56
N GLN A 175 15.91 -8.48 5.66
CA GLN A 175 16.50 -8.07 4.38
C GLN A 175 15.55 -7.22 3.52
N PHE A 176 14.24 -7.44 3.64
CA PHE A 176 13.21 -6.80 2.81
C PHE A 176 12.50 -5.64 3.49
N GLY A 177 12.79 -5.37 4.77
CA GLY A 177 12.20 -4.24 5.48
C GLY A 177 12.25 -4.43 6.99
N THR A 178 11.74 -3.43 7.69
CA THR A 178 11.69 -3.39 9.16
C THR A 178 10.24 -3.40 9.61
N TYR A 179 9.90 -4.33 10.49
CA TYR A 179 8.62 -4.34 11.19
C TYR A 179 8.78 -3.72 12.57
N ILE A 180 7.96 -2.73 12.90
CA ILE A 180 7.97 -2.07 14.21
C ILE A 180 6.96 -2.78 15.11
N LYS A 181 7.45 -3.37 16.20
CA LYS A 181 6.58 -4.06 17.17
C LYS A 181 5.93 -3.08 18.14
N LYS A 182 6.72 -2.16 18.67
CA LYS A 182 6.28 -1.15 19.64
C LYS A 182 7.31 -0.05 19.84
N ILE A 183 6.81 1.08 20.32
CA ILE A 183 7.62 2.12 20.96
C ILE A 183 7.84 1.69 22.42
N GLU A 184 9.09 1.48 22.83
CA GLU A 184 9.44 1.13 24.20
C GLU A 184 9.44 2.35 25.12
N SER A 185 10.00 3.46 24.63
CA SER A 185 10.03 4.72 25.35
C SER A 185 10.24 5.90 24.42
N ILE A 186 9.78 7.07 24.86
CA ILE A 186 10.05 8.37 24.24
C ILE A 186 10.75 9.22 25.31
N GLN A 187 11.90 9.78 24.98
CA GLN A 187 12.68 10.64 25.89
C GLN A 187 12.92 12.00 25.25
N ILE A 188 12.83 13.06 26.05
CA ILE A 188 13.15 14.42 25.63
C ILE A 188 14.66 14.60 25.82
N VAL A 189 15.40 14.82 24.74
CA VAL A 189 16.86 14.95 24.79
C VAL A 189 17.25 16.41 25.06
N LYS A 190 16.70 17.34 24.27
CA LYS A 190 16.96 18.78 24.37
C LYS A 190 15.77 19.58 23.85
N ALA A 191 15.55 20.78 24.41
CA ALA A 191 14.66 21.77 23.81
C ALA A 191 15.31 22.34 22.55
N THR A 192 14.53 22.47 21.48
CA THR A 192 14.96 23.14 20.26
C THR A 192 15.00 24.64 20.56
N GLN A 193 16.21 25.22 20.64
CA GLN A 193 16.33 26.67 20.73
C GLN A 193 15.86 27.26 19.41
N ASN A 194 14.68 27.89 19.41
CA ASN A 194 14.26 28.75 18.33
C ASN A 194 15.31 29.87 18.18
N LYS A 195 16.01 29.89 17.05
CA LYS A 195 16.68 31.10 16.56
C LYS A 195 15.66 31.94 15.79
#